data_AF-T0LJG5-F1
#
_entry.id   AF-T0LJG5-F1
#
_cell.length_a   1.000
_cell.length_b   1.000
_cell.length_c   1.000
_cell.angle_alpha   90.00
_cell.angle_beta   90.00
_cell.angle_gamma   90.00
#
_symmetry.space_group_name_H-M   'P 1'
#
loop_
_entity.id
_entity.type
_entity.pdbx_description
1 polymer ?
#
loop_
_entity_poly.entity_id
_entity_poly.type
_entity_poly.pdbx_seq_one_letter_code
_entity_poly.pdbx_strand_id
1 'polypeptide(L)'
;MKIHSPHSVPYLQAYRTTKKIYTEYILALMEELLVHFDIFTENSKFIAKVKSEMGGLREFSARNIDKLMEQVIIDVSEEFENI
;
A
#
# COMPACT_ATOMS: atom_id res chain seq x y z
N MET A 1 29.54 31.70 41.93
CA MET A 1 28.72 30.47 41.88
C MET A 1 28.81 29.92 40.46
N LYS A 2 29.67 28.93 40.21
CA LYS A 2 29.82 28.33 38.88
C LYS A 2 28.68 27.32 38.71
N ILE A 3 27.74 27.64 37.81
CA ILE A 3 26.65 26.74 37.46
C ILE A 3 27.25 25.68 36.54
N HIS A 4 27.55 24.50 37.08
CA HIS A 4 27.82 23.33 36.25
C HIS A 4 26.49 22.87 35.64
N SER A 5 26.39 22.90 34.32
CA SER A 5 25.42 22.07 33.59
C SER A 5 26.15 21.34 32.46
N PRO A 6 26.73 20.16 32.74
CA PRO A 6 27.43 19.39 31.73
C PRO A 6 26.55 18.27 31.18
N HIS A 7 25.24 18.44 31.05
CA HIS A 7 24.41 17.41 30.42
C HIS A 7 23.34 18.06 29.55
N SER A 8 23.73 18.46 28.35
CA SER A 8 22.81 18.70 27.25
C SER A 8 22.14 17.38 26.85
N VAL A 9 21.16 17.01 27.69
CA VAL A 9 19.95 16.24 27.45
C VAL A 9 20.09 15.01 26.54
N PRO A 10 20.48 13.84 27.10
CA PRO A 10 20.41 12.54 26.43
C PRO A 10 19.08 12.29 25.71
N TYR A 11 17.97 12.85 26.22
CA TYR A 11 16.64 12.75 25.63
C TYR A 11 16.51 13.42 24.25
N LEU A 12 17.21 14.52 23.99
CA LEU A 12 17.17 15.17 22.67
C LEU A 12 17.92 14.34 21.63
N GLN A 13 19.03 13.71 22.03
CA GLN A 13 19.77 12.79 21.18
C GLN A 13 18.95 11.53 20.90
N ALA A 14 18.33 10.95 21.93
CA ALA A 14 17.42 9.82 21.81
C ALA A 14 16.25 10.14 20.87
N TYR A 15 15.58 11.30 21.03
CA TYR A 15 14.48 11.72 20.16
C TYR A 15 14.90 11.88 18.69
N ARG A 16 16.08 12.47 18.43
CA ARG A 16 16.62 12.58 17.06
C ARG A 16 16.87 11.21 16.44
N THR A 17 17.44 10.30 17.20
CA THR A 17 17.68 8.92 16.78
C THR A 17 16.38 8.18 16.52
N THR A 18 15.40 8.26 17.44
CA THR A 18 14.09 7.63 17.28
C THR A 18 13.33 8.20 16.08
N LYS A 19 13.36 9.52 15.88
CA LYS A 19 12.74 10.17 14.72
C LYS A 19 13.40 9.73 13.41
N LYS A 20 14.74 9.64 13.38
CA LYS A 20 15.49 9.15 12.22
C LYS A 20 15.12 7.70 11.88
N ILE A 21 15.08 6.83 12.89
CA ILE A 21 14.69 5.42 12.72
C ILE A 21 13.24 5.31 12.23
N TYR A 22 12.31 6.09 12.79
CA TYR A 22 10.92 6.13 12.31
C TYR A 22 10.83 6.63 10.88
N THR A 23 11.59 7.67 10.50
CA THR A 23 11.63 8.16 9.12
C THR A 23 12.22 7.13 8.19
N GLU A 24 13.34 6.48 8.53
CA GLU A 24 13.93 5.40 7.73
C GLU A 24 12.99 4.18 7.62
N TYR A 25 12.28 3.83 8.69
CA TYR A 25 11.28 2.76 8.70
C TYR A 25 10.05 3.12 7.87
N ILE A 26 9.56 4.36 7.96
CA ILE A 26 8.44 4.85 7.14
C ILE A 26 8.84 4.91 5.66
N LEU A 27 10.06 5.38 5.34
CA LEU A 27 10.61 5.37 3.98
C LEU A 27 10.80 3.94 3.46
N ALA A 28 11.21 3.00 4.31
CA ALA A 28 11.34 1.57 3.96
C ALA A 28 9.99 0.85 3.85
N LEU A 29 8.93 1.35 4.51
CA LEU A 29 7.56 0.85 4.42
C LEU A 29 6.76 1.47 3.26
N MET A 30 7.37 2.25 2.36
CA MET A 30 6.69 2.85 1.21
C MET A 30 6.40 1.83 0.08
N GLU A 31 5.85 0.66 0.43
CA GLU A 31 5.10 -0.12 -0.54
C GLU A 31 3.74 0.58 -0.70
N GLU A 32 3.57 1.29 -1.81
CA GLU A 32 2.31 1.92 -2.15
C GLU A 32 1.28 0.84 -2.52
N LEU A 33 0.11 0.87 -1.88
CA LEU A 33 -0.99 0.00 -2.27
C LEU A 33 -1.57 0.52 -3.59
N LEU A 34 -1.12 -0.08 -4.69
CA LEU A 34 -1.55 0.32 -6.03
C LEU A 34 -2.96 -0.17 -6.38
N VAL A 35 -3.29 -1.40 -5.99
CA VAL A 35 -4.58 -2.03 -6.30
C VAL A 35 -5.04 -2.96 -5.18
N HIS A 36 -6.33 -2.91 -4.89
CA HIS A 36 -7.03 -3.81 -3.96
C HIS A 36 -8.00 -4.71 -4.73
N PHE A 37 -8.09 -5.99 -4.33
CA PHE A 37 -8.93 -6.99 -4.97
C PHE A 37 -9.76 -7.77 -3.95
N ASP A 38 -11.06 -7.88 -4.21
CA ASP A 38 -11.95 -8.82 -3.55
C ASP A 38 -12.47 -9.83 -4.57
N ILE A 39 -12.23 -11.13 -4.33
CA ILE A 39 -12.76 -12.20 -5.18
C ILE A 39 -13.71 -13.06 -4.38
N PHE A 40 -14.92 -13.23 -4.90
CA PHE A 40 -15.97 -14.03 -4.27
C PHE A 40 -16.84 -14.72 -5.32
N THR A 41 -17.65 -15.68 -4.88
CA THR A 41 -18.62 -16.35 -5.76
C THR A 41 -20.03 -15.85 -5.49
N GLU A 42 -20.76 -15.51 -6.53
CA GLU A 42 -22.17 -15.11 -6.47
C GLU A 42 -22.94 -15.70 -7.66
N ASN A 43 -24.11 -16.29 -7.42
CA ASN A 43 -24.98 -16.83 -8.49
C ASN A 43 -24.27 -17.77 -9.48
N SER A 44 -23.40 -18.67 -8.98
CA SER A 44 -22.58 -19.60 -9.79
C SER A 44 -21.60 -18.91 -10.76
N LYS A 45 -21.20 -17.68 -10.45
CA LYS A 45 -20.11 -16.94 -11.12
C LYS A 45 -19.07 -16.55 -10.09
N PHE A 46 -17.83 -16.45 -10.53
CA PHE A 46 -16.78 -15.72 -9.82
C PHE A 46 -16.92 -14.24 -10.13
N ILE A 47 -16.81 -13.41 -9.11
CA ILE A 47 -16.85 -11.95 -9.16
C ILE A 47 -15.52 -11.44 -8.62
N ALA A 48 -14.92 -10.46 -9.29
CA ALA A 48 -13.78 -9.71 -8.77
C ALA A 48 -14.15 -8.23 -8.69
N LYS A 49 -13.95 -7.61 -7.53
CA LYS A 49 -13.99 -6.16 -7.34
C LYS A 49 -12.56 -5.65 -7.24
N VAL A 50 -12.21 -4.76 -8.16
CA VAL A 50 -10.87 -4.17 -8.27
C VAL A 50 -10.99 -2.70 -7.92
N LYS A 51 -10.18 -2.23 -6.97
CA LYS A 51 -10.12 -0.82 -6.60
C LYS A 51 -8.68 -0.34 -6.68
N SER A 52 -8.43 0.59 -7.60
CA SER A 52 -7.17 1.30 -7.74
C SER A 52 -7.38 2.81 -7.66
N GLU A 53 -6.30 3.57 -7.49
CA GLU A 53 -6.38 5.03 -7.43
C GLU A 53 -6.75 5.64 -8.79
N MET A 54 -6.14 5.17 -9.89
CA MET A 54 -6.39 5.76 -11.22
C MET A 54 -7.67 5.25 -11.87
N GLY A 55 -7.91 3.94 -11.84
CA GLY A 55 -9.08 3.33 -12.49
C GLY A 55 -10.34 3.21 -11.62
N GLY A 56 -10.30 3.64 -10.36
CA GLY A 56 -11.45 3.60 -9.45
C GLY A 56 -11.93 2.17 -9.11
N LEU A 57 -13.23 2.00 -8.82
CA LEU A 57 -13.84 0.71 -8.51
C LEU A 57 -14.42 0.05 -9.77
N ARG A 58 -13.98 -1.16 -10.08
CA ARG A 58 -14.41 -1.96 -11.24
C ARG A 58 -14.84 -3.35 -10.78
N GLU A 59 -15.81 -3.93 -11.49
CA GLU A 59 -16.34 -5.26 -11.19
C GLU A 59 -16.28 -6.15 -12.44
N PHE A 60 -15.73 -7.35 -12.27
CA PHE A 60 -15.60 -8.36 -13.31
C PHE A 60 -16.35 -9.62 -12.90
N SER A 61 -16.89 -10.36 -13.87
CA SER A 61 -17.53 -11.64 -13.59
C SER A 61 -17.26 -12.70 -14.65
N ALA A 62 -17.10 -13.95 -14.23
CA ALA A 62 -16.97 -15.09 -15.14
C ALA A 62 -17.47 -16.38 -14.51
N ARG A 63 -17.83 -17.38 -15.32
CA ARG A 63 -18.18 -18.72 -14.82
C ARG A 63 -16.96 -19.59 -14.50
N ASN A 64 -15.78 -19.18 -14.94
CA ASN A 64 -14.51 -19.86 -14.75
C ASN A 64 -13.52 -18.83 -14.18
N ILE A 65 -12.73 -19.26 -13.19
CA ILE A 65 -11.81 -18.37 -12.46
C ILE A 65 -10.68 -17.86 -13.36
N ASP A 66 -10.16 -18.69 -14.27
CA ASP A 66 -9.07 -18.31 -15.18
C ASP A 66 -9.51 -17.14 -16.09
N LYS A 67 -10.73 -17.21 -16.62
CA LYS A 67 -11.34 -16.12 -17.40
C LYS A 67 -11.59 -14.85 -16.58
N LEU A 68 -11.88 -14.98 -15.28
CA LEU A 68 -12.01 -13.82 -14.41
C LEU A 68 -10.64 -13.15 -14.23
N MET A 69 -9.63 -13.95 -13.93
CA MET A 69 -8.27 -13.46 -13.72
C MET A 69 -7.67 -12.85 -14.98
N GLU A 70 -7.93 -13.43 -16.15
CA GLU A 70 -7.50 -12.86 -17.44
C GLU A 70 -8.06 -11.43 -17.64
N GLN A 71 -9.37 -11.24 -17.41
CA GLN A 71 -10.00 -9.92 -17.49
C GLN A 71 -9.37 -8.91 -16.51
N VAL A 72 -9.18 -9.35 -15.26
CA VAL A 72 -8.60 -8.50 -14.20
C VAL A 72 -7.15 -8.14 -14.53
N ILE A 73 -6.34 -9.09 -14.99
CA ILE A 73 -4.92 -8.87 -15.31
C ILE A 73 -4.78 -7.91 -16.49
N ILE A 74 -5.58 -8.08 -17.54
CA ILE A 74 -5.53 -7.19 -18.72
C ILE A 74 -5.86 -5.76 -18.29
N ASP A 75 -6.98 -5.55 -17.60
CA ASP A 75 -7.43 -4.23 -17.16
C ASP A 75 -6.42 -3.55 -16.23
N VAL A 76 -5.88 -4.29 -15.26
CA VAL A 76 -4.85 -3.76 -14.36
C VAL A 76 -3.58 -3.45 -15.14
N SER A 77 -3.14 -4.31 -16.06
CA SER A 77 -1.92 -4.07 -16.84
C SER A 77 -2.06 -2.83 -17.72
N GLU A 78 -3.21 -2.65 -18.39
CA GLU A 78 -3.52 -1.46 -19.18
C GLU A 78 -3.50 -0.17 -18.34
N GLU A 79 -3.90 -0.23 -17.07
CA GLU A 79 -3.82 0.89 -16.15
C GLU A 79 -2.36 1.31 -15.88
N PHE A 80 -1.44 0.35 -15.73
CA PHE A 80 -0.02 0.63 -15.43
C PHE A 80 0.87 0.83 -16.66
N GLU A 81 0.49 0.33 -17.84
CA GLU A 81 1.23 0.57 -19.08
C GLU A 81 1.14 2.03 -19.58
N ASN A 82 0.15 2.79 -19.08
CA ASN A 82 -0.09 4.18 -19.45
C ASN A 82 0.46 5.22 -18.45
N ILE A 83 1.23 4.78 -17.45
CA ILE A 83 1.92 5.62 -16.44
C ILE A 83 3.37 5.87 -16.86
#